data_AF-A0A9W8QR07-F1
#
_entry.id   AF-A0A9W8QR07-F1
#
_cell.length_a   1.000
_cell.length_b   1.000
_cell.length_c   1.000
_cell.angle_alpha   90.00
_cell.angle_beta   90.00
_cell.angle_gamma   90.00
#
_symmetry.space_group_name_H-M   'P 1'
#
loop_
_entity.id
_entity.type
_entity.pdbx_description
1 polymer ?
#
loop_
_entity_poly.entity_id
_entity_poly.type
_entity_poly.pdbx_seq_one_letter_code
_entity_poly.pdbx_strand_id
1 'polypeptide(L)'
;MAGKRGKKTANSSSPQPASTSQSTAILVQSTSGAASNPILGYKLRVLIHDLLHVTKDPAAAHRLNSTTDEYYISAPYFTPEEAATMQNVTLDSLPNLDHVPGRGDQDLSAADLVSKPVHEALGILLSGFLDKRRASGDARPCGPHHLAPLYAALFSVELSELQDAKFLGRLRRNGL
;
A
#
# COMPACT_ATOMS: atom_id res chain seq x y z
N MET A 1 -44.50 -52.76 42.56
CA MET A 1 -43.07 -53.12 42.62
C MET A 1 -42.58 -53.44 41.20
N ALA A 2 -41.45 -52.83 40.81
CA ALA A 2 -40.65 -53.06 39.60
C ALA A 2 -41.23 -52.64 38.22
N GLY A 3 -40.89 -51.41 37.80
CA GLY A 3 -40.98 -50.96 36.40
C GLY A 3 -39.67 -51.20 35.63
N LYS A 4 -39.79 -51.71 34.40
CA LYS A 4 -38.74 -51.80 33.37
C LYS A 4 -38.70 -50.52 32.54
N ARG A 5 -37.50 -49.99 32.26
CA ARG A 5 -37.09 -49.05 31.19
C ARG A 5 -35.61 -48.74 31.46
N GLY A 6 -34.66 -48.67 30.53
CA GLY A 6 -34.61 -48.55 29.08
C GLY A 6 -33.29 -47.82 28.79
N LYS A 7 -32.39 -48.42 28.02
CA LYS A 7 -31.04 -47.90 27.68
C LYS A 7 -31.13 -46.50 27.07
N LYS A 8 -30.29 -45.56 27.54
CA LYS A 8 -29.97 -44.31 26.83
C LYS A 8 -28.46 -44.07 26.84
N THR A 9 -27.90 -44.01 25.64
CA THR A 9 -26.56 -43.53 25.30
C THR A 9 -26.59 -41.99 25.26
N ALA A 10 -25.53 -41.33 25.75
CA ALA A 10 -25.31 -39.90 25.54
C ALA A 10 -23.81 -39.61 25.38
N ASN A 11 -23.48 -39.30 24.13
CA ASN A 11 -22.35 -38.56 23.57
C ASN A 11 -21.44 -37.81 24.57
N SER A 12 -20.15 -38.15 24.57
CA SER A 12 -19.06 -37.31 25.06
C SER A 12 -18.34 -36.69 23.86
N SER A 13 -18.62 -35.43 23.55
CA SER A 13 -17.90 -34.66 22.53
C SER A 13 -16.94 -33.68 23.22
N SER A 14 -15.66 -33.89 22.97
CA SER A 14 -14.53 -33.04 23.40
C SER A 14 -14.67 -31.60 22.90
N PRO A 15 -14.17 -30.59 23.65
CA PRO A 15 -14.04 -29.24 23.13
C PRO A 15 -12.82 -29.15 22.20
N GLN A 16 -13.07 -28.89 20.92
CA GLN A 16 -12.05 -28.55 19.94
C GLN A 16 -11.75 -27.04 20.08
N PRO A 17 -10.49 -26.61 20.26
CA PRO A 17 -10.18 -25.18 20.32
C PRO A 17 -10.39 -24.54 18.94
N ALA A 18 -11.05 -23.39 18.97
CA ALA A 18 -11.43 -22.59 17.81
C ALA A 18 -10.20 -22.18 16.98
N SER A 19 -10.15 -22.68 15.75
CA SER A 19 -9.33 -22.09 14.69
C SER A 19 -10.03 -20.81 14.22
N THR A 20 -9.62 -19.66 14.74
CA THR A 20 -10.09 -18.35 14.26
C THR A 20 -8.92 -17.40 14.08
N SER A 21 -7.96 -17.81 13.25
CA SER A 21 -6.85 -16.95 12.80
C SER A 21 -6.57 -17.16 11.30
N GLN A 22 -7.60 -17.26 10.47
CA GLN A 22 -7.43 -17.33 9.00
C GLN A 22 -8.64 -16.73 8.30
N SER A 23 -8.71 -15.40 8.16
CA SER A 23 -9.54 -14.72 7.15
C SER A 23 -9.29 -13.22 7.16
N THR A 24 -8.24 -12.79 6.46
CA THR A 24 -8.09 -11.46 5.81
C THR A 24 -6.78 -11.36 5.01
N ALA A 25 -6.15 -12.47 4.63
CA ALA A 25 -5.22 -12.45 3.50
C ALA A 25 -6.05 -12.36 2.21
N ILE A 26 -6.60 -11.17 1.93
CA ILE A 26 -7.08 -10.87 0.59
C ILE A 26 -5.81 -10.90 -0.26
N LEU A 27 -5.71 -11.89 -1.14
CA LEU A 27 -4.64 -12.05 -2.13
C LEU A 27 -4.66 -10.82 -3.04
N VAL A 28 -4.02 -9.76 -2.59
CA VAL A 28 -3.71 -8.61 -3.42
C VAL A 28 -2.50 -9.04 -4.25
N GLN A 29 -2.76 -9.43 -5.50
CA GLN A 29 -1.73 -9.92 -6.41
C GLN A 29 -1.25 -8.84 -7.38
N SER A 30 -2.05 -7.80 -7.59
CA SER A 30 -1.80 -6.74 -8.57
C SER A 30 -1.95 -5.36 -7.96
N THR A 31 -1.32 -4.35 -8.58
CA THR A 31 -1.43 -2.95 -8.17
C THR A 31 -2.86 -2.41 -8.19
N SER A 32 -3.66 -2.70 -9.22
CA SER A 32 -5.09 -2.35 -9.26
C SER A 32 -5.90 -3.01 -8.14
N GLY A 33 -5.56 -4.26 -7.81
CA GLY A 33 -6.13 -5.00 -6.68
C GLY A 33 -5.80 -4.35 -5.35
N ALA A 34 -4.59 -3.79 -5.20
CA ALA A 34 -4.15 -3.10 -3.99
C ALA A 34 -4.91 -1.79 -3.79
N ALA A 35 -5.08 -1.03 -4.88
CA ALA A 35 -5.86 0.21 -4.88
C ALA A 35 -7.35 0.00 -4.58
N SER A 36 -7.90 -1.15 -5.04
CA SER A 36 -9.29 -1.54 -4.82
C SER A 36 -9.54 -2.13 -3.42
N ASN A 37 -8.50 -2.56 -2.72
CA ASN A 37 -8.62 -3.04 -1.34
C ASN A 37 -9.06 -1.89 -0.40
N PRO A 38 -10.09 -2.06 0.44
CA PRO A 38 -10.64 -0.97 1.24
C PRO A 38 -9.69 -0.45 2.33
N ILE A 39 -8.72 -1.26 2.75
CA ILE A 39 -7.73 -0.92 3.78
C ILE A 39 -6.47 -0.39 3.11
N LEU A 40 -5.82 -1.21 2.27
CA LEU A 40 -4.57 -0.84 1.60
C LEU A 40 -4.77 0.32 0.63
N GLY A 41 -5.86 0.31 -0.13
CA GLY A 41 -6.21 1.39 -1.04
C GLY A 41 -6.58 2.69 -0.33
N TYR A 42 -7.08 2.64 0.91
CA TYR A 42 -7.25 3.85 1.71
C TYR A 42 -5.90 4.39 2.16
N LYS A 43 -5.05 3.54 2.74
CA LYS A 43 -3.69 3.91 3.20
C LYS A 43 -2.83 4.46 2.07
N LEU A 44 -2.91 3.86 0.89
CA LEU A 44 -2.27 4.33 -0.33
C LEU A 44 -2.76 5.72 -0.73
N ARG A 45 -4.08 5.96 -0.76
CA ARG A 45 -4.64 7.30 -1.05
C ARG A 45 -4.20 8.34 -0.01
N VAL A 46 -4.09 7.98 1.26
CA VAL A 46 -3.54 8.87 2.31
C VAL A 46 -2.07 9.18 2.04
N LEU A 47 -1.24 8.19 1.69
CA LEU A 47 0.15 8.42 1.30
C LEU A 47 0.25 9.39 0.11
N ILE A 48 -0.51 9.17 -0.97
CA ILE A 48 -0.49 10.05 -2.16
C ILE A 48 -0.97 11.46 -1.79
N HIS A 49 -2.04 11.57 -0.98
CA HIS A 49 -2.52 12.85 -0.48
C HIS A 49 -1.44 13.59 0.32
N ASP A 50 -0.73 12.90 1.20
CA ASP A 50 0.31 13.50 2.02
C ASP A 50 1.50 13.97 1.19
N LEU A 51 1.91 13.19 0.19
CA LEU A 51 2.96 13.56 -0.76
C LEU A 51 2.61 14.85 -1.54
N LEU A 52 1.33 15.09 -1.83
CA LEU A 52 0.86 16.34 -2.45
C LEU A 52 0.81 17.52 -1.48
N HIS A 53 0.48 17.28 -0.21
CA HIS A 53 0.17 18.32 0.77
C HIS A 53 1.23 18.53 1.85
N VAL A 54 2.37 17.84 1.79
CA VAL A 54 3.50 17.91 2.74
C VAL A 54 3.94 19.33 3.11
N THR A 55 3.86 20.30 2.21
CA THR A 55 4.26 21.69 2.47
C THR A 55 3.16 22.53 3.12
N LYS A 56 1.91 22.06 3.09
CA LYS A 56 0.71 22.80 3.52
C LYS A 56 0.03 22.17 4.73
N ASP A 57 0.17 20.86 4.91
CA ASP A 57 -0.44 20.08 5.98
C ASP A 57 0.64 19.55 6.95
N PRO A 58 0.73 20.10 8.17
CA PRO A 58 1.67 19.63 9.18
C PRO A 58 1.50 18.16 9.57
N ALA A 59 0.27 17.62 9.50
CA ALA A 59 0.01 16.21 9.82
C ALA A 59 0.55 15.29 8.71
N ALA A 60 0.38 15.68 7.44
CA ALA A 60 1.01 15.01 6.30
C ALA A 60 2.54 15.05 6.41
N ALA A 61 3.10 16.23 6.71
CA ALA A 61 4.53 16.40 6.92
C ALA A 61 5.06 15.51 8.04
N HIS A 62 4.35 15.44 9.17
CA HIS A 62 4.72 14.60 10.29
C HIS A 62 4.73 13.10 9.90
N ARG A 63 3.67 12.61 9.25
CA ARG A 63 3.59 11.20 8.81
C ARG A 63 4.73 10.86 7.84
N LEU A 64 4.94 11.67 6.80
CA LEU A 64 6.03 11.45 5.84
C LEU A 64 7.42 11.48 6.48
N ASN A 65 7.67 12.44 7.37
CA ASN A 65 8.97 12.58 8.03
C ASN A 65 9.23 11.47 9.06
N SER A 66 8.19 10.81 9.56
CA SER A 66 8.31 9.66 10.46
C SER A 66 8.58 8.33 9.73
N THR A 67 8.46 8.31 8.40
CA THR A 67 8.76 7.15 7.58
C THR A 67 10.26 7.07 7.27
N THR A 68 10.83 5.89 7.47
CA THR A 68 12.27 5.62 7.23
C THR A 68 12.54 4.83 5.96
N ASP A 69 11.52 4.24 5.35
CA ASP A 69 11.61 3.51 4.09
C ASP A 69 11.82 4.46 2.90
N GLU A 70 12.73 4.11 1.99
CA GLU A 70 13.10 4.93 0.81
C GLU A 70 11.91 5.16 -0.12
N TYR A 71 10.97 4.22 -0.17
CA TYR A 71 9.77 4.28 -0.99
C TYR A 71 8.55 4.79 -0.22
N TYR A 72 8.65 5.09 1.07
CA TYR A 72 7.51 5.42 1.93
C TYR A 72 6.46 4.29 2.07
N ILE A 73 6.79 3.06 1.71
CA ILE A 73 5.94 1.88 1.88
C ILE A 73 6.30 1.19 3.21
N SER A 74 6.06 1.88 4.32
CA SER A 74 6.23 1.35 5.68
C SER A 74 5.40 2.16 6.68
N ALA A 75 5.71 2.06 7.97
CA ALA A 75 5.08 2.87 9.00
C ALA A 75 5.29 4.38 8.73
N PRO A 76 4.32 5.25 9.10
CA PRO A 76 3.08 4.91 9.78
C PRO A 76 2.02 4.32 8.85
N TYR A 77 2.13 4.50 7.53
CA TYR A 77 1.11 4.14 6.52
C TYR A 77 0.71 2.67 6.54
N PHE A 78 1.72 1.80 6.59
CA PHE A 78 1.55 0.36 6.47
C PHE A 78 2.20 -0.35 7.65
N THR A 79 1.54 -1.39 8.17
CA THR A 79 2.22 -2.35 9.05
C THR A 79 3.30 -3.09 8.26
N PRO A 80 4.27 -3.77 8.91
CA PRO A 80 5.29 -4.53 8.19
C PRO A 80 4.71 -5.56 7.20
N GLU A 81 3.59 -6.21 7.56
CA GLU A 81 2.90 -7.20 6.72
C GLU A 81 2.21 -6.56 5.51
N GLU A 82 1.56 -5.41 5.73
CA GLU A 82 0.94 -4.63 4.66
C GLU A 82 1.99 -4.05 3.71
N ALA A 83 3.11 -3.56 4.25
CA ALA A 83 4.22 -3.05 3.48
C ALA A 83 4.83 -4.14 2.59
N ALA A 84 5.10 -5.32 3.16
CA ALA A 84 5.56 -6.48 2.40
C ALA A 84 4.55 -6.86 1.30
N THR A 85 3.25 -6.76 1.57
CA THR A 85 2.23 -7.00 0.54
C THR A 85 2.31 -5.94 -0.57
N MET A 86 2.32 -4.66 -0.23
CA MET A 86 2.39 -3.53 -1.17
C MET A 86 3.67 -3.51 -2.02
N GLN A 87 4.78 -4.03 -1.49
CA GLN A 87 6.04 -4.14 -2.22
C GLN A 87 6.10 -5.33 -3.18
N ASN A 88 5.32 -6.39 -2.91
CA ASN A 88 5.31 -7.63 -3.68
C ASN A 88 4.14 -7.75 -4.66
N VAL A 89 3.19 -6.80 -4.65
CA VAL A 89 2.15 -6.77 -5.69
C VAL A 89 2.76 -6.55 -7.06
N THR A 90 2.20 -7.25 -8.04
CA THR A 90 2.66 -7.21 -9.43
C THR A 90 2.08 -6.02 -10.16
N LEU A 91 2.89 -5.32 -10.95
CA LEU A 91 2.39 -4.30 -11.87
C LEU A 91 1.60 -4.93 -13.01
N ASP A 92 0.29 -4.69 -13.02
CA ASP A 92 -0.62 -5.26 -14.00
C ASP A 92 -0.81 -4.39 -15.25
N SER A 93 -0.32 -3.15 -15.23
CA SER A 93 -0.44 -2.21 -16.36
C SER A 93 0.77 -1.29 -16.43
N LEU A 94 1.07 -0.79 -17.63
CA LEU A 94 2.11 0.20 -17.82
C LEU A 94 1.64 1.53 -17.21
N PRO A 95 2.32 2.06 -16.17
CA PRO A 95 1.97 3.37 -15.64
C PRO A 95 2.17 4.45 -16.71
N ASN A 96 1.23 5.39 -16.83
CA ASN A 96 1.50 6.62 -17.57
C ASN A 96 2.49 7.46 -16.75
N LEU A 97 3.71 7.58 -17.25
CA LEU A 97 4.82 8.26 -16.60
C LEU A 97 5.16 9.60 -17.26
N ASP A 98 4.32 10.10 -18.19
CA ASP A 98 4.54 11.37 -18.89
C ASP A 98 4.67 12.56 -17.92
N HIS A 99 4.07 12.40 -16.74
CA HIS A 99 4.02 13.41 -15.69
C HIS A 99 5.09 13.23 -14.61
N VAL A 100 6.03 12.28 -14.75
CA VAL A 100 7.12 12.05 -13.79
C VAL A 100 8.36 12.85 -14.20
N PRO A 101 8.67 13.99 -13.55
CA PRO A 101 9.80 14.83 -13.94
C PRO A 101 11.11 14.14 -13.59
N GLY A 102 12.10 14.21 -14.48
CA GLY A 102 13.47 13.70 -14.25
C GLY A 102 13.70 12.22 -14.58
N ARG A 103 12.77 11.60 -15.32
CA ARG A 103 12.95 10.26 -15.91
C ARG A 103 14.14 10.17 -16.90
N GLY A 104 14.62 11.31 -17.41
CA GLY A 104 15.61 11.36 -18.49
C GLY A 104 15.11 10.65 -19.75
N ASP A 105 15.92 10.61 -20.81
CA ASP A 105 15.69 9.82 -22.03
C ASP A 105 15.75 8.29 -21.80
N GLN A 106 15.33 7.80 -20.63
CA GLN A 106 15.22 6.37 -20.40
C GLN A 106 13.95 5.83 -21.06
N ASP A 107 14.12 5.26 -22.26
CA ASP A 107 13.14 4.40 -22.92
C ASP A 107 12.92 3.12 -22.08
N LEU A 108 12.14 3.22 -21.00
CA LEU A 108 11.67 2.02 -20.30
C LEU A 108 10.45 1.49 -21.05
N SER A 109 10.58 0.27 -21.55
CA SER A 109 9.49 -0.42 -22.22
C SER A 109 8.48 -0.96 -21.20
N ALA A 110 7.27 -1.28 -21.67
CA ALA A 110 6.30 -2.01 -20.85
C ALA A 110 6.86 -3.33 -20.29
N ALA A 111 7.74 -4.00 -21.06
CA ALA A 111 8.35 -5.25 -20.66
C ALA A 111 9.32 -5.09 -19.47
N ASP A 112 9.84 -3.89 -19.24
CA ASP A 112 10.77 -3.62 -18.14
C ASP A 112 10.07 -3.43 -16.79
N LEU A 113 8.74 -3.21 -16.79
CA LEU A 113 7.97 -2.85 -15.59
C LEU A 113 6.76 -3.76 -15.34
N VAL A 114 6.02 -4.13 -16.38
CA VAL A 114 4.82 -4.98 -16.25
C VAL A 114 5.24 -6.38 -15.79
N SER A 115 4.42 -7.00 -14.96
CA SER A 115 4.69 -8.31 -14.32
C SER A 115 5.81 -8.31 -13.29
N LYS A 116 6.45 -7.18 -13.01
CA LYS A 116 7.42 -7.05 -11.90
C LYS A 116 6.73 -6.67 -10.60
N PRO A 117 7.30 -7.05 -9.45
CA PRO A 117 6.84 -6.56 -8.17
C PRO A 117 7.10 -5.05 -8.04
N VAL A 118 6.22 -4.35 -7.33
CA VAL A 118 6.28 -2.89 -7.17
C VAL A 118 7.65 -2.39 -6.67
N HIS A 119 8.30 -3.09 -5.73
CA HIS A 119 9.61 -2.65 -5.25
C HIS A 119 10.69 -2.67 -6.34
N GLU A 120 10.66 -3.67 -7.23
CA GLU A 120 11.62 -3.78 -8.34
C GLU A 120 11.35 -2.68 -9.37
N ALA A 121 10.08 -2.45 -9.70
CA ALA A 121 9.69 -1.39 -10.63
C ALA A 121 10.02 0.01 -10.08
N LEU A 122 9.79 0.26 -8.79
CA LEU A 122 10.21 1.49 -8.12
C LEU A 122 11.73 1.65 -8.15
N GLY A 123 12.48 0.57 -7.91
CA GLY A 123 13.94 0.56 -8.02
C GLY A 123 14.42 0.96 -9.42
N ILE A 124 13.78 0.44 -10.48
CA ILE A 124 14.10 0.80 -11.87
C ILE A 124 13.76 2.28 -12.13
N LEU A 125 12.54 2.70 -11.77
CA LEU A 125 12.03 4.05 -12.04
C LEU A 125 12.78 5.14 -11.26
N LEU A 126 13.24 4.83 -10.05
CA LEU A 126 13.90 5.76 -9.15
C LEU A 126 15.43 5.56 -9.11
N SER A 127 16.00 4.58 -9.80
CA SER A 127 17.46 4.30 -9.82
C SER A 127 18.32 5.56 -9.97
N GLY A 128 18.09 6.33 -11.03
CA GLY A 128 18.82 7.58 -11.29
C GLY A 128 18.59 8.69 -10.27
N PHE A 129 17.52 8.63 -9.48
CA PHE A 129 17.26 9.54 -8.35
C PHE A 129 17.97 9.07 -7.08
N LEU A 130 17.84 7.79 -6.74
CA LEU A 130 18.40 7.19 -5.54
C LEU A 130 19.93 7.21 -5.56
N ASP A 131 20.55 6.95 -6.71
CA ASP A 131 22.02 6.96 -6.84
C ASP A 131 22.63 8.34 -6.58
N LYS A 132 21.98 9.41 -7.07
CA LYS A 132 22.38 10.80 -6.77
C LYS A 132 22.23 11.16 -5.29
N ARG A 133 21.38 10.44 -4.55
CA ARG A 133 21.02 10.72 -3.15
C ARG A 133 21.86 9.94 -2.16
N ARG A 134 22.26 8.70 -2.47
CA ARG A 134 23.25 7.95 -1.68
C ARG A 134 24.57 8.70 -1.54
N ALA A 135 24.94 9.49 -2.54
CA ALA A 135 26.11 10.36 -2.49
C ALA A 135 25.96 11.59 -1.55
N SER A 136 24.74 11.96 -1.16
CA SER A 136 24.41 13.20 -0.43
C SER A 136 24.00 13.00 1.04
N GLY A 137 23.87 11.75 1.52
CA GLY A 137 23.60 11.44 2.94
C GLY A 137 22.13 11.49 3.40
N ASP A 138 21.20 12.08 2.64
CA ASP A 138 19.74 11.87 2.77
C ASP A 138 19.24 11.15 1.50
N ALA A 139 18.94 9.87 1.65
CA ALA A 139 18.57 8.97 0.54
C ALA A 139 17.14 9.22 0.01
N ARG A 140 16.31 9.99 0.72
CA ARG A 140 14.92 10.23 0.31
C ARG A 140 14.88 11.20 -0.88
N PRO A 141 14.03 10.95 -1.89
CA PRO A 141 13.86 11.89 -3.00
C PRO A 141 13.30 13.21 -2.46
N CYS A 142 14.05 14.31 -2.62
CA CYS A 142 13.75 15.63 -2.04
C CYS A 142 12.55 16.35 -2.67
N GLY A 143 11.67 15.62 -3.35
CA GLY A 143 10.42 16.11 -3.88
C GLY A 143 9.35 15.06 -3.61
N PRO A 144 8.72 15.03 -2.44
CA PRO A 144 7.47 14.27 -2.22
C PRO A 144 6.45 14.52 -3.34
N HIS A 145 6.46 15.71 -3.94
CA HIS A 145 5.67 16.07 -5.12
C HIS A 145 5.96 15.22 -6.38
N HIS A 146 7.15 14.65 -6.54
CA HIS A 146 7.47 13.75 -7.67
C HIS A 146 6.96 12.32 -7.42
N LEU A 147 6.85 11.92 -6.15
CA LEU A 147 6.37 10.59 -5.79
C LEU A 147 4.86 10.49 -5.91
N ALA A 148 4.08 11.53 -5.59
CA ALA A 148 2.63 11.46 -5.68
C ALA A 148 2.12 11.05 -7.10
N PRO A 149 2.53 11.69 -8.20
CA PRO A 149 2.15 11.27 -9.55
C PRO A 149 2.64 9.86 -9.90
N LEU A 150 3.83 9.46 -9.43
CA LEU A 150 4.37 8.12 -9.65
C LEU A 150 3.51 7.04 -8.96
N TYR A 151 3.18 7.23 -7.68
CA TYR A 151 2.31 6.32 -6.94
C TYR A 151 0.91 6.26 -7.54
N ALA A 152 0.35 7.41 -7.92
CA ALA A 152 -0.93 7.47 -8.61
C ALA A 152 -0.91 6.65 -9.92
N ALA A 153 0.14 6.80 -10.73
CA ALA A 153 0.30 6.05 -11.98
C ALA A 153 0.51 4.55 -11.77
N LEU A 154 1.34 4.13 -10.81
CA LEU A 154 1.63 2.72 -10.54
C LEU A 154 0.40 1.95 -10.05
N PHE A 155 -0.45 2.60 -9.26
CA PHE A 155 -1.62 1.96 -8.66
C PHE A 155 -2.94 2.31 -9.35
N SER A 156 -2.89 3.00 -10.49
CA SER A 156 -4.07 3.47 -11.23
C SER A 156 -5.06 4.22 -10.35
N VAL A 157 -4.55 5.12 -9.49
CA VAL A 157 -5.35 6.00 -8.64
C VAL A 157 -5.43 7.37 -9.32
N GLU A 158 -6.63 7.88 -9.59
CA GLU A 158 -6.73 9.25 -10.08
C GLU A 158 -6.49 10.27 -8.97
N LEU A 159 -5.67 11.28 -9.24
CA LEU A 159 -5.45 12.37 -8.28
C LEU A 159 -6.74 13.16 -7.97
N SER A 160 -7.71 13.14 -8.88
CA SER A 160 -9.05 13.72 -8.69
C SER A 160 -9.81 13.04 -7.54
N GLU A 161 -9.63 11.73 -7.33
CA GLU A 161 -10.24 10.98 -6.22
C GLU A 161 -9.79 11.49 -4.85
N LEU A 162 -8.59 12.08 -4.76
CA LEU A 162 -8.05 12.62 -3.52
C LEU A 162 -8.72 13.93 -3.09
N GLN A 163 -9.52 14.53 -3.98
CA GLN A 163 -10.35 15.71 -3.69
C GLN A 163 -11.79 15.33 -3.30
N ASP A 164 -12.13 14.04 -3.30
CA ASP A 164 -13.46 13.58 -2.91
C ASP A 164 -13.79 13.96 -1.46
N ALA A 165 -14.99 14.53 -1.26
CA ALA A 165 -15.41 15.03 0.04
C ALA A 165 -15.56 13.91 1.09
N LYS A 166 -15.89 12.67 0.67
CA LYS A 166 -15.99 11.53 1.60
C LYS A 166 -14.60 11.08 2.01
N PHE A 167 -13.65 10.99 1.08
CA PHE A 167 -12.24 10.71 1.37
C PHE A 167 -11.66 11.74 2.36
N LEU A 168 -11.74 13.03 2.02
CA LEU A 168 -11.26 14.12 2.89
C LEU A 168 -11.98 14.14 4.23
N GLY A 169 -13.30 13.88 4.24
CA GLY A 169 -14.09 13.74 5.45
C GLY A 169 -13.68 12.55 6.34
N ARG A 170 -13.21 11.45 5.74
CA ARG A 170 -12.68 10.30 6.48
C ARG A 170 -11.29 10.59 7.03
N LEU A 171 -10.40 11.15 6.20
CA LEU A 171 -9.04 11.52 6.62
C LEU A 171 -9.06 12.51 7.80
N ARG A 172 -9.93 13.53 7.77
CA ARG A 172 -10.06 14.49 8.88
C ARG A 172 -10.58 13.87 10.19
N ARG A 173 -11.46 12.88 10.11
CA ARG A 173 -12.09 12.28 11.31
C ARG A 173 -11.27 11.15 11.90
N ASN A 174 -10.69 10.32 11.04
CA ASN A 174 -10.07 9.07 11.43
C ASN A 174 -8.55 9.08 11.27
N GLY A 175 -7.99 10.05 10.56
CA GLY A 175 -6.57 10.05 10.21
C GLY A 175 -6.22 8.85 9.33
N LEU A 176 -5.04 8.31 9.56
CA LEU A 176 -4.58 7.07 8.98
C LEU A 176 -5.19 5.87 9.71
#